data_AF-A0AAV1L891-F1
#
_entry.id   AF-A0AAV1L891-F1
#
_cell.length_a   1.000
_cell.length_b   1.000
_cell.length_c   1.000
_cell.angle_alpha   90.00
_cell.angle_beta   90.00
_cell.angle_gamma   90.00
#
_symmetry.space_group_name_H-M   'P 1'
#
loop_
_entity.id
_entity.type
_entity.pdbx_description
1 polymer ?
#
loop_
_entity_poly.entity_id
_entity_poly.type
_entity_poly.pdbx_seq_one_letter_code
_entity_poly.pdbx_strand_id
1 'polypeptide(L)'
;MGVPQGSILGPFLFLVYINDLPSLVEDNHDIVLFADDTSLIFKLKRQSFKCDEVNNAISKLVHWFNVKNLHLNGNKTKCIKFTTTNVKKLSTNVFLNGEELSPVESTVFLGITLDAKLQWGLHISSI
;
A
#
# COMPACT_ATOMS: atom_id res chain seq x y z
N MET A 1 1.73 -18.38 16.73
CA MET A 1 0.97 -18.18 17.99
C MET A 1 -0.08 -17.12 17.72
N GLY A 2 -1.35 -17.50 17.63
CA GLY A 2 -2.45 -16.57 17.41
C GLY A 2 -3.08 -16.13 18.74
N VAL A 3 -3.80 -15.01 18.74
CA VAL A 3 -4.62 -14.60 19.87
C VAL A 3 -5.99 -15.27 19.74
N PRO A 4 -6.62 -15.78 20.81
CA PRO A 4 -7.99 -16.31 20.76
C PRO A 4 -8.97 -15.28 20.18
N GLN A 5 -9.75 -15.73 19.18
CA GLN A 5 -10.79 -14.94 18.53
C GLN A 5 -11.85 -14.54 19.58
N GLY A 6 -12.19 -13.25 19.66
CA GLY A 6 -13.07 -12.71 20.72
C GLY A 6 -12.33 -12.10 21.92
N SER A 7 -10.99 -12.11 21.91
CA SER A 7 -10.20 -11.34 22.88
C SER A 7 -10.29 -9.84 22.60
N ILE A 8 -10.70 -9.07 23.61
CA ILE A 8 -10.69 -7.59 23.60
C ILE A 8 -9.26 -7.06 23.36
N LEU A 9 -8.24 -7.79 23.85
CA LEU A 9 -6.85 -7.40 23.75
C LEU A 9 -6.18 -7.81 22.43
N GLY A 10 -6.76 -8.73 21.66
CA GLY A 10 -6.15 -9.21 20.42
C GLY A 10 -5.86 -8.10 19.42
N PRO A 11 -6.85 -7.25 19.05
CA PRO A 11 -6.62 -6.12 18.15
C PRO A 11 -5.58 -5.14 18.69
N PHE A 12 -5.60 -4.85 19.99
CA PHE A 12 -4.64 -3.95 20.62
C PHE A 12 -3.20 -4.49 20.56
N LEU A 13 -3.01 -5.76 20.92
CA LEU A 13 -1.70 -6.41 20.86
C LEU A 13 -1.17 -6.50 19.42
N PHE A 14 -2.06 -6.70 18.45
CA PHE A 14 -1.69 -6.66 17.04
C PHE A 14 -1.22 -5.27 16.61
N LEU A 15 -1.91 -4.20 17.01
CA LEU A 15 -1.46 -2.82 16.75
C LEU A 15 -0.08 -2.55 17.36
N VAL A 16 0.15 -2.96 18.61
CA VAL A 16 1.47 -2.84 19.25
C VAL A 16 2.53 -3.63 18.48
N TYR A 17 2.18 -4.81 17.96
CA TYR A 17 3.08 -5.69 17.22
C TYR A 17 3.58 -5.07 15.90
N ILE A 18 2.72 -4.32 15.22
CA ILE A 18 3.01 -3.69 13.92
C ILE A 18 3.46 -2.22 14.03
N ASN A 19 3.50 -1.65 15.24
CA ASN A 19 3.67 -0.21 15.45
C ASN A 19 5.01 0.36 14.97
N ASP A 20 6.01 -0.49 14.73
CA ASP A 20 7.30 -0.11 14.15
C ASP A 20 7.29 -0.10 12.61
N LEU A 21 6.29 -0.69 11.96
CA LEU A 21 6.18 -0.73 10.50
C LEU A 21 6.26 0.67 9.84
N PRO A 22 5.67 1.74 10.41
CA PRO A 22 5.78 3.06 9.80
C PRO A 22 7.21 3.62 9.72
N SER A 23 8.10 3.17 10.60
CA SER A 23 9.50 3.61 10.62
C SER A 23 10.34 3.09 9.44
N LEU A 24 9.81 2.15 8.65
CA LEU A 24 10.50 1.61 7.47
C LEU A 24 10.53 2.57 6.27
N VAL A 25 9.66 3.57 6.29
CA VAL A 25 9.37 4.41 5.13
C VAL A 25 10.09 5.75 5.30
N GLU A 26 10.82 6.17 4.27
CA GLU A 26 11.59 7.43 4.26
C GLU A 26 10.66 8.65 4.15
N ASP A 27 11.12 9.84 4.60
CA ASP A 27 10.32 11.07 4.77
C ASP A 27 9.47 11.52 3.56
N ASN A 28 9.79 11.05 2.35
CA ASN A 28 9.06 11.40 1.12
C ASN A 28 7.87 10.48 0.79
N HIS A 29 7.63 9.46 1.61
CA HIS A 29 6.59 8.46 1.40
C HIS A 29 5.76 8.34 2.68
N ASP A 30 4.49 7.98 2.52
CA ASP A 30 3.60 7.76 3.65
C ASP A 30 3.18 6.29 3.73
N ILE A 31 2.86 5.86 4.95
CA ILE A 31 2.29 4.55 5.21
C ILE A 31 1.08 4.72 6.12
N VAL A 32 -0.02 4.09 5.73
CA VAL A 32 -1.28 4.12 6.45
C VAL A 32 -1.60 2.70 6.89
N LEU A 33 -1.80 2.53 8.20
CA LEU A 33 -2.19 1.27 8.82
C LEU A 33 -3.64 1.38 9.30
N PHE A 34 -4.46 0.41 8.94
CA PHE A 34 -5.83 0.30 9.42
C PHE A 34 -6.18 -1.17 9.67
N ALA A 35 -6.22 -1.55 10.95
CA ALA A 35 -6.24 -2.96 11.34
C ALA A 35 -5.12 -3.74 10.61
N ASP A 36 -5.45 -4.80 9.86
CA ASP A 36 -4.52 -5.60 9.07
C ASP A 36 -4.19 -5.00 7.68
N ASP A 37 -4.91 -3.98 7.23
CA ASP A 37 -4.64 -3.32 5.96
C ASP A 37 -3.46 -2.35 6.08
N THR A 38 -2.50 -2.48 5.15
CA THR A 38 -1.35 -1.59 4.99
C THR A 38 -1.39 -0.93 3.63
N SER A 39 -1.31 0.41 3.59
CA SER A 39 -1.22 1.17 2.34
C SER A 39 0.06 1.99 2.30
N LEU A 40 0.82 1.87 1.21
CA LEU A 40 2.00 2.69 0.94
C LEU A 40 1.68 3.76 -0.09
N ILE A 41 2.06 5.00 0.20
CA ILE A 41 1.80 6.17 -0.63
C ILE A 41 3.13 6.78 -1.05
N PHE A 42 3.37 6.78 -2.36
CA PHE A 42 4.60 7.30 -2.95
C PHE A 42 4.35 8.65 -3.62
N LYS A 43 5.05 9.70 -3.15
CA LYS A 43 5.01 11.04 -3.76
C LYS A 43 6.14 11.17 -4.78
N LEU A 44 5.85 10.82 -6.03
CA LEU A 44 6.86 10.74 -7.09
C LEU A 44 7.01 12.09 -7.83
N LYS A 45 8.21 12.69 -7.78
CA LYS A 45 8.54 13.89 -8.57
C LYS A 45 9.04 13.49 -9.96
N ARG A 46 8.49 14.12 -11.00
CA ARG A 46 8.80 13.82 -12.41
C ARG A 46 10.29 13.91 -12.78
N GLN A 47 11.03 14.83 -12.18
CA GLN A 47 12.41 15.14 -12.57
C GLN A 47 13.47 14.28 -11.85
N SER A 48 13.09 13.59 -10.78
CA SER A 48 14.01 12.83 -9.92
C SER A 48 13.57 11.38 -9.75
N PHE A 49 12.68 10.90 -10.62
CA PHE A 49 12.08 9.60 -10.47
C PHE A 49 13.09 8.48 -10.71
N LYS A 50 13.38 7.71 -9.67
CA LYS A 50 14.08 6.43 -9.78
C LYS A 50 13.04 5.35 -9.50
N CYS A 51 12.68 4.54 -10.52
CA CYS A 51 11.86 3.34 -10.32
C CYS A 51 12.33 2.49 -9.13
N ASP A 52 13.64 2.53 -8.89
CA ASP A 52 14.33 1.83 -7.81
C ASP A 52 13.85 2.24 -6.42
N GLU A 53 13.38 3.47 -6.21
CA GLU A 53 12.93 3.95 -4.89
C GLU A 53 11.68 3.20 -4.41
N VAL A 54 10.67 3.09 -5.27
CA VAL A 54 9.41 2.39 -4.98
C VAL A 54 9.67 0.90 -4.73
N ASN A 55 10.42 0.25 -5.61
CA ASN A 55 10.71 -1.18 -5.48
C ASN A 55 11.63 -1.47 -4.28
N ASN A 56 12.56 -0.57 -3.93
CA ASN A 56 13.38 -0.70 -2.73
C ASN A 56 12.54 -0.59 -1.45
N ALA A 57 11.64 0.39 -1.38
CA ALA A 57 10.72 0.54 -0.24
C ALA A 57 9.81 -0.70 -0.08
N ILE A 58 9.25 -1.21 -1.18
CA ILE A 58 8.45 -2.45 -1.16
C ILE A 58 9.30 -3.65 -0.73
N SER A 59 10.56 -3.75 -1.18
CA SER A 59 11.46 -4.84 -0.78
C SER A 59 11.78 -4.80 0.72
N LYS A 60 12.04 -3.61 1.28
CA LYS A 60 12.21 -3.42 2.73
C LYS A 60 10.95 -3.87 3.49
N LEU A 61 9.77 -3.48 2.99
CA LEU A 61 8.49 -3.84 3.59
C LEU A 61 8.25 -5.36 3.56
N VAL A 62 8.42 -6.00 2.40
CA VAL A 62 8.33 -7.47 2.26
C VAL A 62 9.26 -8.17 3.25
N HIS A 63 10.50 -7.70 3.36
CA HIS A 63 11.46 -8.26 4.31
C HIS A 63 10.97 -8.12 5.76
N TRP A 64 10.44 -6.97 6.15
CA TRP A 64 9.88 -6.75 7.50
C TRP A 64 8.71 -7.70 7.79
N PHE A 65 7.78 -7.88 6.84
CA PHE A 65 6.66 -8.82 6.97
C PHE A 65 7.18 -10.25 7.22
N ASN A 66 8.19 -10.67 6.46
CA ASN A 66 8.82 -11.98 6.64
C ASN A 66 9.48 -12.14 8.02
N VAL A 67 10.25 -11.13 8.49
CA VAL A 67 10.87 -11.13 9.82
C VAL A 67 9.84 -11.19 10.95
N LYS A 68 8.69 -10.54 10.75
CA LYS A 68 7.54 -10.54 11.67
C LYS A 68 6.63 -11.76 11.49
N ASN A 69 7.00 -12.74 10.67
CA ASN A 69 6.16 -13.92 10.37
C ASN A 69 4.72 -13.53 9.95
N LEU A 70 4.57 -12.40 9.26
CA LEU A 70 3.32 -11.93 8.68
C LEU A 70 3.35 -12.21 7.18
N HIS A 71 2.24 -12.72 6.64
CA HIS A 71 2.15 -13.09 5.23
C HIS A 71 1.46 -12.00 4.41
N LEU A 72 2.19 -11.37 3.48
CA LEU A 72 1.62 -10.44 2.50
C LEU A 72 0.79 -11.20 1.46
N ASN A 73 -0.45 -10.77 1.24
CA ASN A 73 -1.33 -11.37 0.26
C ASN A 73 -1.22 -10.66 -1.10
N GLY A 74 -0.26 -11.09 -1.94
CA GLY A 74 -0.03 -10.49 -3.25
C GLY A 74 -1.25 -10.46 -4.18
N ASN A 75 -2.13 -11.46 -4.10
CA ASN A 75 -3.36 -11.51 -4.90
C ASN A 75 -4.36 -10.39 -4.52
N LYS A 76 -4.37 -9.99 -3.25
CA LYS A 76 -5.20 -8.89 -2.74
C LYS A 76 -4.51 -7.54 -2.84
N THR A 77 -3.19 -7.48 -2.91
CA THR A 77 -2.44 -6.23 -3.07
C THR A 77 -2.77 -5.57 -4.40
N LYS A 78 -3.16 -4.30 -4.36
CA LYS A 78 -3.46 -3.48 -5.54
C LYS A 78 -2.45 -2.34 -5.66
N CYS A 79 -2.02 -2.06 -6.88
CA CYS A 79 -1.24 -0.87 -7.21
C CYS A 79 -2.13 0.08 -8.00
N ILE A 80 -2.31 1.31 -7.51
CA ILE A 80 -3.03 2.36 -8.24
C ILE A 80 -2.07 3.54 -8.48
N LYS A 81 -2.13 4.11 -9.68
CA LYS A 81 -1.31 5.26 -10.06
C LYS A 81 -2.21 6.46 -10.26
N PHE A 82 -2.10 7.45 -9.38
CA PHE A 82 -2.86 8.69 -9.50
C PHE A 82 -2.16 9.68 -10.41
N THR A 83 -2.89 10.25 -11.38
CA THR A 83 -2.36 11.30 -12.27
C THR A 83 -3.43 12.36 -12.53
N THR A 84 -3.13 13.63 -12.30
CA THR A 84 -4.08 14.75 -12.49
C THR A 84 -3.96 15.46 -13.85
N THR A 85 -2.92 15.14 -14.64
CA THR A 85 -2.66 15.77 -15.94
C THR A 85 -2.46 14.70 -17.02
N ASN A 86 -2.61 15.06 -18.31
CA ASN A 86 -2.19 14.27 -19.48
C ASN A 86 -0.65 14.09 -19.54
N VAL A 87 -0.01 13.85 -18.41
CA VAL A 87 1.39 13.49 -18.29
C VAL A 87 1.53 12.10 -18.90
N LYS A 88 2.55 11.89 -19.74
CA LYS A 88 2.95 10.54 -20.14
C LYS A 88 3.01 9.67 -18.88
N LYS A 89 2.15 8.65 -18.79
CA LYS A 89 2.14 7.70 -17.67
C LYS A 89 3.59 7.28 -17.43
N LEU A 90 4.14 7.62 -16.27
CA LEU A 90 5.44 7.11 -15.87
C LEU A 90 5.34 5.58 -15.86
N SER A 91 6.14 4.94 -16.72
CA SER A 91 6.24 3.49 -16.80
C SER A 91 7.07 3.01 -15.61
N THR A 92 6.44 2.96 -14.46
CA THR A 92 6.99 2.35 -13.26
C THR A 92 6.43 0.95 -13.12
N ASN A 93 7.24 -0.06 -13.39
CA ASN A 93 6.89 -1.43 -13.03
C ASN A 93 7.12 -1.59 -11.52
N VAL A 94 6.08 -2.03 -10.82
CA VAL A 94 6.10 -2.22 -9.37
C VAL A 94 6.11 -3.71 -9.12
N PHE A 95 7.06 -4.20 -8.33
CA PHE A 95 7.23 -5.62 -8.07
C PHE A 95 6.96 -5.94 -6.60
N LEU A 96 6.23 -7.02 -6.36
CA LEU A 96 5.97 -7.58 -5.04
C LEU A 96 6.40 -9.05 -5.07
N ASN A 97 7.35 -9.44 -4.21
CA ASN A 97 7.93 -10.80 -4.21
C ASN A 97 8.46 -11.27 -5.59
N GLY A 98 8.92 -10.34 -6.43
CA GLY A 98 9.39 -10.64 -7.79
C GLY A 98 8.29 -10.74 -8.85
N GLU A 99 7.01 -10.66 -8.46
CA GLU A 99 5.89 -10.58 -9.40
C GLU A 99 5.50 -9.13 -9.67
N GLU A 100 5.23 -8.81 -10.93
CA GLU A 100 4.80 -7.46 -11.32
C GLU A 100 3.34 -7.21 -10.93
N LEU A 101 3.11 -6.17 -10.14
CA LEU A 101 1.77 -5.67 -9.82
C LEU A 101 1.23 -4.86 -10.99
N SER A 102 0.25 -5.43 -11.69
CA SER A 102 -0.50 -4.71 -12.73
C SER A 102 -1.28 -3.54 -12.13
N PRO A 103 -1.10 -2.30 -12.62
CA PRO A 103 -1.86 -1.15 -12.13
C PRO A 103 -3.37 -1.33 -12.33
N VAL A 104 -4.17 -0.96 -11.34
CA VAL A 104 -5.63 -0.90 -11.42
C VAL A 104 -6.11 0.52 -11.65
N GLU A 105 -7.27 0.66 -12.28
CA GLU A 105 -7.90 1.96 -12.53
C GLU A 105 -8.76 2.44 -11.34
N SER A 106 -9.12 1.55 -10.41
CA SER A 106 -9.82 1.89 -9.17
C SER A 106 -9.53 0.92 -8.03
N THR A 107 -9.57 1.38 -6.78
CA THR A 107 -9.47 0.55 -5.57
C THR A 107 -10.31 1.13 -4.43
N VAL A 108 -10.69 0.28 -3.47
CA VAL A 108 -11.28 0.74 -2.20
C VAL A 108 -10.17 1.07 -1.23
N PHE A 109 -10.27 2.22 -0.56
CA PHE A 109 -9.38 2.67 0.51
C PHE A 109 -10.24 3.23 1.64
N LEU A 110 -10.22 2.56 2.80
CA LEU A 110 -10.99 2.95 3.99
C LEU A 110 -12.49 3.17 3.73
N GLY A 111 -13.09 2.33 2.86
CA GLY A 111 -14.50 2.43 2.48
C GLY A 111 -14.81 3.42 1.36
N ILE A 112 -13.81 4.14 0.85
CA ILE A 112 -13.94 5.08 -0.27
C ILE A 112 -13.40 4.43 -1.55
N THR A 113 -14.17 4.47 -2.62
CA THR A 113 -13.71 4.01 -3.94
C THR A 113 -12.90 5.13 -4.60
N LEU A 114 -11.60 4.93 -4.78
CA LEU A 114 -10.70 5.86 -5.46
C LEU A 114 -10.43 5.37 -6.87
N ASP A 115 -10.56 6.24 -7.87
CA ASP A 115 -10.10 5.98 -9.24
C ASP A 115 -8.78 6.69 -9.56
N ALA A 116 -8.07 6.20 -10.58
CA ALA A 116 -6.75 6.66 -10.97
C ALA A 116 -6.70 8.15 -11.39
N LYS A 117 -7.85 8.75 -11.73
CA LYS A 117 -8.01 10.16 -12.07
C LYS A 117 -8.55 10.99 -10.90
N LEU A 118 -8.76 10.37 -9.74
CA LEU A 118 -9.37 10.98 -8.55
C LEU A 118 -10.72 11.62 -8.85
N GLN A 119 -11.52 10.99 -9.71
CA GLN A 119 -12.91 11.37 -9.92
C GLN A 119 -13.78 10.68 -8.85
N TRP A 120 -14.96 11.24 -8.58
CA TRP A 120 -15.84 10.71 -7.55
C TRP A 120 -16.98 9.85 -8.12
N GLY A 121 -17.05 9.73 -9.45
CA GLY A 121 -18.17 9.07 -10.15
C GLY A 121 -18.37 7.63 -9.72
N LEU A 122 -17.29 6.83 -9.67
CA LEU A 122 -17.36 5.41 -9.26
C LEU A 122 -17.79 5.25 -7.80
N HIS A 123 -17.33 6.14 -6.92
CA HIS A 123 -17.75 6.10 -5.52
C HIS A 123 -19.22 6.47 -5.36
N ILE A 124 -19.64 7.59 -5.95
CA ILE A 124 -21.02 8.09 -5.87
C ILE A 124 -21.99 7.06 -6.44
N SER A 125 -21.64 6.36 -7.52
CA SER A 125 -22.50 5.33 -8.11
C SER A 125 -22.56 4.04 -7.31
N SER A 126 -21.66 3.83 -6.35
CA SER A 126 -21.58 2.63 -5.50
C SER A 126 -22.31 2.77 -4.16
N ILE A 127 -22.78 3.98 -3.85
CA ILE A 127 -23.60 4.31 -2.67
C ILE A 127 -25.07 4.20 -3.07
#